data_AF-A0A524MP04-F1
#
_entry.id   AF-A0A524MP04-F1
#
_cell.length_a   1.000
_cell.length_b   1.000
_cell.length_c   1.000
_cell.angle_alpha   90.00
_cell.angle_beta   90.00
_cell.angle_gamma   90.00
#
_symmetry.space_group_name_H-M   'P 1'
#
loop_
_entity.id
_entity.type
_entity.pdbx_description
1 polymer ?
#
loop_
_entity_poly.entity_id
_entity_poly.type
_entity_poly.pdbx_seq_one_letter_code
_entity_poly.pdbx_strand_id
1 'polypeptide(L)'
;MRWFTIISFVFIFIFIQPASAALKKCIDDKGRTQYYDKIPPQECLGKATIEMSDHGVVIKKTDEKTGVKEGGEQAKREAVENKNIMERKRLDAALLATYTDKKEIDLASDRNIQPIELAIKGIEPRLKVSESRLKALQSQFVEAKKAKSPVLASIQKEIDSAKKEIGRLRDELVKRKEQIKEVETRFNSDRKRFIELKQGNP
;
A
#
# COMPACT_ATOMS: atom_id res chain seq x y z
N MET A 1 -90.48 12.79 5.07
CA MET A 1 -89.05 12.71 4.74
C MET A 1 -88.47 14.12 4.68
N ARG A 2 -87.19 14.27 5.03
CA ARG A 2 -86.52 15.52 5.48
C ARG A 2 -86.06 16.41 4.31
N TRP A 3 -85.95 17.70 4.65
CA TRP A 3 -85.55 18.92 3.92
C TRP A 3 -84.05 18.97 3.56
N PHE A 4 -83.63 19.67 2.49
CA PHE A 4 -82.30 20.31 2.38
C PHE A 4 -82.25 21.44 1.33
N THR A 5 -81.72 22.59 1.76
CA THR A 5 -81.34 23.81 1.02
C THR A 5 -79.81 23.84 0.82
N ILE A 6 -79.29 24.49 -0.24
CA ILE A 6 -77.86 24.81 -0.40
C ILE A 6 -77.68 26.26 -0.93
N ILE A 7 -76.76 26.97 -0.28
CA ILE A 7 -76.29 28.36 -0.48
C ILE A 7 -74.92 28.33 -1.17
N SER A 8 -74.58 29.31 -2.02
CA SER A 8 -73.19 29.59 -2.42
C SER A 8 -72.95 31.10 -2.58
N PHE A 9 -71.93 31.62 -1.89
CA PHE A 9 -71.49 33.02 -1.89
C PHE A 9 -69.96 33.03 -2.06
N VAL A 10 -69.45 33.76 -3.04
CA VAL A 10 -68.03 33.77 -3.48
C VAL A 10 -67.31 35.02 -2.95
N PHE A 11 -66.10 34.85 -2.40
CA PHE A 11 -65.24 35.91 -1.85
C PHE A 11 -63.95 36.01 -2.69
N ILE A 12 -63.58 37.22 -3.16
CA ILE A 12 -62.38 37.51 -3.97
C ILE A 12 -61.31 38.16 -3.08
N PHE A 13 -60.07 37.65 -3.13
CA PHE A 13 -58.90 38.16 -2.40
C PHE A 13 -57.85 38.70 -3.39
N ILE A 14 -57.41 39.95 -3.22
CA ILE A 14 -56.34 40.59 -4.00
C ILE A 14 -55.01 40.41 -3.26
N PHE A 15 -53.99 39.90 -3.95
CA PHE A 15 -52.64 39.65 -3.42
C PHE A 15 -51.69 40.77 -3.87
N ILE A 16 -51.06 41.49 -2.93
CA ILE A 16 -49.92 42.38 -3.17
C ILE A 16 -48.65 41.61 -2.77
N GLN A 17 -47.69 41.45 -3.68
CA GLN A 17 -46.41 40.80 -3.36
C GLN A 17 -45.33 41.83 -3.00
N PRO A 18 -44.57 41.62 -1.90
CA PRO A 18 -43.37 42.38 -1.61
C PRO A 18 -42.20 41.90 -2.50
N ALA A 19 -41.54 42.83 -3.18
CA ALA A 19 -40.28 42.57 -3.87
C ALA A 19 -39.13 42.68 -2.85
N SER A 20 -38.48 41.57 -2.53
CA SER A 20 -37.26 41.53 -1.70
C SER A 20 -36.03 41.52 -2.60
N ALA A 21 -35.01 42.33 -2.28
CA ALA A 21 -33.80 42.48 -3.08
C ALA A 21 -32.57 42.07 -2.26
N ALA A 22 -32.08 40.83 -2.42
CA ALA A 22 -30.93 40.35 -1.64
C ALA A 22 -29.61 41.00 -2.08
N LEU A 23 -28.91 41.66 -1.15
CA LEU A 23 -27.62 42.33 -1.36
C LEU A 23 -26.47 41.32 -1.18
N LYS A 24 -25.55 41.25 -2.14
CA LYS A 24 -24.37 40.36 -2.09
C LYS A 24 -23.09 41.16 -1.91
N LYS A 25 -22.12 40.60 -1.19
CA LYS A 25 -20.79 41.18 -1.01
C LYS A 25 -19.67 40.19 -1.30
N CYS A 26 -18.58 40.68 -1.87
CA CYS A 26 -17.34 39.94 -2.08
C CYS A 26 -16.14 40.78 -1.62
N ILE A 27 -14.96 40.16 -1.49
CA ILE A 27 -13.70 40.87 -1.26
C ILE A 27 -12.84 40.76 -2.54
N ASP A 28 -12.41 41.89 -3.09
CA ASP A 28 -11.57 41.95 -4.30
C ASP A 28 -10.09 41.59 -4.00
N ASP A 29 -9.23 41.49 -5.04
CA ASP A 29 -7.81 41.10 -4.86
C ASP A 29 -6.99 42.11 -4.06
N LYS A 30 -7.53 43.32 -3.89
CA LYS A 30 -6.92 44.41 -3.13
C LYS A 30 -7.49 44.50 -1.71
N GLY A 31 -8.28 43.52 -1.28
CA GLY A 31 -8.86 43.45 0.05
C GLY A 31 -10.07 44.38 0.27
N ARG A 32 -10.65 44.95 -0.79
CA ARG A 32 -11.78 45.88 -0.67
C ARG A 32 -13.09 45.13 -0.79
N THR A 33 -14.05 45.50 0.07
CA THR A 33 -15.38 44.90 0.06
C THR A 33 -16.22 45.54 -1.04
N GLN A 34 -16.69 44.74 -1.99
CA GLN A 34 -17.55 45.17 -3.08
C GLN A 34 -18.97 44.63 -2.85
N TYR A 35 -19.99 45.47 -3.07
CA TYR A 35 -21.41 45.12 -2.93
C TYR A 35 -22.11 45.14 -4.28
N TYR A 36 -22.99 44.17 -4.54
CA TYR A 36 -23.77 44.07 -5.78
C TYR A 36 -25.08 43.29 -5.57
N ASP A 37 -26.10 43.58 -6.38
CA ASP A 37 -27.42 42.93 -6.23
C ASP A 37 -27.62 41.76 -7.19
N LYS A 38 -27.46 41.99 -8.51
CA LYS A 38 -27.82 41.00 -9.54
C LYS A 38 -26.65 40.46 -10.35
N ILE A 39 -25.74 41.33 -10.82
CA ILE A 39 -24.61 40.93 -11.67
C ILE A 39 -23.32 41.11 -10.87
N PRO A 40 -22.53 40.05 -10.64
CA PRO A 40 -21.26 40.18 -9.95
C PRO A 40 -20.26 40.98 -10.79
N PRO A 41 -19.53 41.93 -10.20
CA PRO A 41 -18.36 42.56 -10.82
C PRO A 41 -17.32 41.51 -11.22
N GLN A 42 -16.51 41.80 -12.23
CA GLN A 42 -15.51 40.87 -12.76
C GLN A 42 -14.48 40.48 -11.67
N GLU A 43 -14.25 41.38 -10.71
CA GLU A 43 -13.36 41.22 -9.56
C GLU A 43 -13.89 40.24 -8.50
N CYS A 44 -15.19 39.93 -8.53
CA CYS A 44 -15.83 38.97 -7.62
C CYS A 44 -15.95 37.56 -8.23
N LEU A 45 -15.59 37.38 -9.50
CA LEU A 45 -15.73 36.08 -10.18
C LEU A 45 -14.78 35.04 -9.58
N GLY A 46 -15.34 33.98 -8.99
CA GLY A 46 -14.59 32.86 -8.43
C GLY A 46 -14.17 33.02 -6.97
N LYS A 47 -14.52 34.13 -6.31
CA LYS A 47 -14.16 34.43 -4.91
C LYS A 47 -15.25 34.05 -3.92
N ALA A 48 -14.89 34.04 -2.63
CA ALA A 48 -15.86 33.86 -1.58
C ALA A 48 -16.88 35.03 -1.56
N THR A 49 -18.17 34.71 -1.60
CA THR A 49 -19.27 35.69 -1.62
C THR A 49 -20.22 35.46 -0.45
N ILE A 50 -20.70 36.56 0.15
CA ILE A 50 -21.68 36.55 1.25
C ILE A 50 -22.95 37.24 0.75
N GLU A 51 -24.09 36.56 0.83
CA GLU A 51 -25.42 37.08 0.52
C GLU A 51 -26.14 37.45 1.83
N MET A 52 -26.70 38.66 1.87
CA MET A 52 -27.36 39.24 3.04
C MET A 52 -28.81 39.61 2.72
N SER A 53 -29.70 39.47 3.71
CA SER A 53 -31.10 39.91 3.61
C SER A 53 -31.21 41.43 3.74
N ASP A 54 -32.36 41.99 3.34
CA ASP A 54 -32.69 43.41 3.52
C ASP A 54 -32.59 43.91 4.97
N HIS A 55 -32.57 43.00 5.94
CA HIS A 55 -32.41 43.29 7.37
C HIS A 55 -30.98 43.05 7.90
N GLY A 56 -30.00 42.92 7.00
CA GLY A 56 -28.58 42.76 7.36
C GLY A 56 -28.21 41.38 7.90
N VAL A 57 -29.09 40.38 7.78
CA VAL A 57 -28.81 39.01 8.22
C VAL A 57 -28.10 38.25 7.10
N VAL A 58 -27.01 37.55 7.41
CA VAL A 58 -26.30 36.71 6.44
C VAL A 58 -27.15 35.50 6.09
N ILE A 59 -27.60 35.41 4.84
CA ILE A 59 -28.42 34.31 4.34
C ILE A 59 -27.53 33.16 3.83
N LYS A 60 -26.42 33.49 3.15
CA LYS A 60 -25.59 32.47 2.50
C LYS A 60 -24.14 32.90 2.40
N LYS A 61 -23.22 31.99 2.71
CA LYS A 61 -21.77 32.13 2.43
C LYS A 61 -21.40 31.07 1.40
N THR A 62 -20.72 31.47 0.33
CA THR A 62 -20.13 30.56 -0.65
C THR A 62 -18.63 30.77 -0.58
N ASP A 63 -17.89 29.76 -0.14
CA ASP A 63 -16.43 29.81 -0.05
C ASP A 63 -15.78 29.55 -1.42
N GLU A 64 -14.54 30.03 -1.57
CA GLU A 64 -13.71 29.86 -2.76
C GLU A 64 -13.55 28.36 -3.08
N LYS A 65 -13.62 27.97 -4.36
CA LYS A 65 -13.70 26.56 -4.82
C LYS A 65 -12.55 25.68 -4.30
N THR A 66 -12.72 25.10 -3.11
CA THR A 66 -11.83 24.11 -2.50
C THR A 66 -12.15 22.66 -2.94
N GLY A 67 -13.22 22.44 -3.70
CA GLY A 67 -13.68 21.10 -4.11
C GLY A 67 -12.86 20.35 -5.17
N VAL A 68 -11.73 20.89 -5.66
CA VAL A 68 -10.91 20.23 -6.70
C VAL A 68 -9.83 19.31 -6.11
N LYS A 69 -9.41 19.51 -4.86
CA LYS A 69 -8.34 18.70 -4.24
C LYS A 69 -8.85 17.40 -3.62
N GLU A 70 -10.02 17.41 -2.97
CA GLU A 70 -10.58 16.22 -2.32
C GLU A 70 -11.07 15.16 -3.34
N GLY A 71 -11.70 15.58 -4.44
CA GLY A 71 -12.11 14.66 -5.51
C GLY A 71 -10.93 14.00 -6.24
N GLY A 72 -9.79 14.70 -6.35
CA GLY A 72 -8.58 14.15 -6.97
C GLY A 72 -7.85 13.12 -6.09
N GLU A 73 -7.89 13.28 -4.76
CA GLU A 73 -7.29 12.31 -3.84
C GLU A 73 -8.19 11.08 -3.61
N GLN A 74 -9.51 11.29 -3.48
CA GLN A 74 -10.51 10.24 -3.42
C GLN A 74 -10.47 9.36 -4.69
N ALA A 75 -10.51 9.98 -5.88
CA ALA A 75 -10.44 9.24 -7.14
C ALA A 75 -9.11 8.48 -7.32
N LYS A 76 -8.00 9.01 -6.80
CA LYS A 76 -6.71 8.29 -6.78
C LYS A 76 -6.76 7.08 -5.85
N ARG A 77 -7.34 7.20 -4.65
CA ARG A 77 -7.49 6.08 -3.71
C ARG A 77 -8.39 4.99 -4.29
N GLU A 78 -9.54 5.36 -4.84
CA GLU A 78 -10.45 4.43 -5.51
C GLU A 78 -9.81 3.76 -6.73
N ALA A 79 -9.02 4.49 -7.52
CA ALA A 79 -8.29 3.92 -8.64
C ALA A 79 -7.21 2.90 -8.20
N VAL A 80 -6.51 3.16 -7.09
CA VAL A 80 -5.53 2.23 -6.51
C VAL A 80 -6.24 0.99 -5.93
N GLU A 81 -7.35 1.18 -5.23
CA GLU A 81 -8.13 0.08 -4.67
C GLU A 81 -8.71 -0.82 -5.77
N ASN A 82 -9.28 -0.23 -6.82
CA ASN A 82 -9.76 -0.97 -7.99
C ASN A 82 -8.63 -1.73 -8.69
N LYS A 83 -7.44 -1.13 -8.83
CA LYS A 83 -6.27 -1.84 -9.36
C LYS A 83 -5.88 -3.03 -8.48
N ASN A 84 -5.87 -2.86 -7.17
CA ASN A 84 -5.54 -3.94 -6.23
C ASN A 84 -6.57 -5.08 -6.29
N ILE A 85 -7.87 -4.77 -6.40
CA ILE A 85 -8.93 -5.76 -6.56
C ILE A 85 -8.75 -6.54 -7.87
N MET A 86 -8.50 -5.84 -8.97
CA MET A 86 -8.28 -6.45 -10.28
C MET A 86 -7.05 -7.35 -10.29
N GLU A 87 -5.95 -6.90 -9.67
CA GLU A 87 -4.74 -7.71 -9.57
C GLU A 87 -4.95 -8.94 -8.69
N ARG A 88 -5.62 -8.82 -7.54
CA ARG A 88 -5.98 -9.99 -6.71
C ARG A 88 -6.80 -11.02 -7.51
N LYS A 89 -7.84 -10.56 -8.22
CA LYS A 89 -8.66 -11.45 -9.07
C LYS A 89 -7.83 -12.12 -10.17
N ARG A 90 -6.86 -11.40 -10.75
CA ARG A 90 -5.96 -11.94 -11.77
C ARG A 90 -5.05 -13.03 -11.18
N LEU A 91 -4.49 -12.78 -9.99
CA LEU A 91 -3.66 -13.75 -9.27
C LEU A 91 -4.46 -14.99 -8.85
N ASP A 92 -5.67 -14.80 -8.33
CA ASP A 92 -6.57 -15.90 -7.94
C ASP A 92 -6.96 -16.77 -9.15
N ALA A 93 -7.31 -16.13 -10.28
CA ALA A 93 -7.60 -16.83 -11.52
C ALA A 93 -6.39 -17.61 -12.03
N ALA A 94 -5.19 -17.01 -11.97
CA ALA A 94 -3.96 -17.69 -12.34
C ALA A 94 -3.66 -18.88 -11.40
N LEU A 95 -3.89 -18.73 -10.10
CA LEU A 95 -3.68 -19.79 -9.12
C LEU A 95 -4.60 -20.99 -9.38
N LEU A 96 -5.90 -20.74 -9.62
CA LEU A 96 -6.88 -21.77 -9.96
C LEU A 96 -6.65 -22.40 -11.34
N ALA A 97 -6.07 -21.66 -12.28
CA ALA A 97 -5.73 -22.16 -13.61
C ALA A 97 -4.44 -22.98 -13.63
N THR A 98 -3.49 -22.67 -12.73
CA THR A 98 -2.20 -23.35 -12.64
C THR A 98 -2.31 -24.69 -11.91
N TYR A 99 -3.15 -24.75 -10.88
CA TYR A 99 -3.28 -25.93 -10.01
C TYR A 99 -4.71 -26.47 -9.98
N THR A 100 -4.84 -27.77 -10.15
CA THR A 100 -6.12 -28.48 -10.10
C THR A 100 -6.47 -28.89 -8.67
N ASP A 101 -5.46 -29.23 -7.87
CA ASP A 101 -5.58 -29.56 -6.45
C ASP A 101 -4.43 -28.98 -5.59
N LYS A 102 -4.59 -29.07 -4.27
CA LYS A 102 -3.59 -28.57 -3.31
C LYS A 102 -2.27 -29.35 -3.30
N LYS A 103 -2.28 -30.63 -3.70
CA LYS A 103 -1.08 -31.47 -3.74
C LYS A 103 -0.16 -31.07 -4.88
N GLU A 104 -0.70 -30.55 -5.98
CA GLU A 104 0.10 -29.98 -7.07
C GLU A 104 0.88 -28.75 -6.60
N ILE A 105 0.31 -27.94 -5.71
CA ILE A 105 0.99 -26.81 -5.07
C ILE A 105 2.12 -27.30 -4.17
N ASP A 106 1.86 -28.33 -3.35
CA ASP A 106 2.88 -28.95 -2.49
C ASP A 106 4.05 -29.50 -3.34
N LEU A 107 3.75 -30.23 -4.43
CA LEU A 107 4.75 -30.75 -5.36
C LEU A 107 5.54 -29.64 -6.09
N ALA A 108 4.87 -28.55 -6.45
CA ALA A 108 5.53 -27.39 -7.03
C ALA A 108 6.49 -26.73 -6.03
N SER A 109 6.08 -26.63 -4.76
CA SER A 109 6.95 -26.17 -3.67
C SER A 109 8.21 -27.02 -3.57
N ASP A 110 8.07 -28.34 -3.46
CA ASP A 110 9.21 -29.26 -3.36
C ASP A 110 10.15 -29.14 -4.56
N ARG A 111 9.61 -29.03 -5.78
CA ARG A 111 10.41 -28.85 -7.01
C ARG A 111 11.19 -27.53 -7.01
N ASN A 112 10.63 -26.47 -6.42
CA ASN A 112 11.32 -25.19 -6.31
C ASN A 112 12.36 -25.17 -5.18
N ILE A 113 12.15 -25.96 -4.12
CA ILE A 113 13.06 -26.09 -2.98
C ILE A 113 14.27 -26.97 -3.32
N GLN A 114 14.08 -28.06 -4.06
CA GLN A 114 15.13 -29.05 -4.38
C GLN A 114 16.45 -28.47 -4.91
N PRO A 115 16.46 -27.51 -5.87
CA PRO A 115 17.71 -26.90 -6.33
C PRO A 115 18.46 -26.14 -5.23
N ILE A 116 17.73 -25.53 -4.30
CA ILE A 116 18.31 -24.78 -3.18
C ILE A 116 18.92 -25.76 -2.16
N GLU A 117 18.23 -26.86 -1.88
CA GLU A 117 18.77 -27.94 -1.04
C GLU A 117 20.01 -28.58 -1.64
N LEU A 118 20.04 -28.76 -2.97
CA LEU A 118 21.22 -29.28 -3.66
C LEU A 118 22.41 -28.32 -3.52
N ALA A 119 22.17 -27.00 -3.59
CA ALA A 119 23.21 -26.01 -3.34
C ALA A 119 23.73 -26.10 -1.90
N ILE A 120 22.85 -26.25 -0.90
CA ILE A 120 23.24 -26.48 0.51
C ILE A 120 24.13 -27.72 0.63
N LYS A 121 23.71 -28.85 0.05
CA LYS A 121 24.48 -30.11 0.05
C LYS A 121 25.87 -29.95 -0.61
N GLY A 122 26.03 -29.01 -1.54
CA GLY A 122 27.33 -28.67 -2.12
C GLY A 122 28.22 -27.78 -1.23
N ILE A 123 27.62 -26.94 -0.40
CA ILE A 123 28.34 -25.99 0.48
C ILE A 123 28.82 -26.67 1.77
N GLU A 124 28.00 -27.53 2.37
CA GLU A 124 28.31 -28.23 3.62
C GLU A 124 29.66 -28.98 3.63
N PRO A 125 30.01 -29.81 2.62
CA PRO A 125 31.31 -30.48 2.61
C PRO A 125 32.48 -29.50 2.46
N ARG A 126 32.30 -28.41 1.69
CA ARG A 126 33.33 -27.36 1.54
C ARG A 126 33.58 -26.64 2.85
N LEU A 127 32.52 -26.36 3.62
CA LEU A 127 32.62 -25.79 4.95
C LEU A 127 33.41 -26.73 5.88
N LYS A 128 33.05 -28.02 5.90
CA LYS A 128 33.74 -29.03 6.72
C LYS A 128 35.23 -29.15 6.40
N VAL A 129 35.59 -29.11 5.11
CA VAL A 129 37.00 -29.13 4.66
C VAL A 129 37.72 -27.87 5.14
N SER A 130 37.13 -26.69 4.98
CA SER A 130 37.72 -25.43 5.43
C SER A 130 37.91 -25.36 6.95
N GLU A 131 36.94 -25.85 7.72
CA GLU A 131 37.03 -25.97 9.18
C GLU A 131 38.14 -26.93 9.62
N SER A 132 38.27 -28.07 8.93
CA SER A 132 39.34 -29.04 9.18
C SER A 132 40.72 -28.44 8.87
N ARG A 133 40.84 -27.68 7.77
CA ARG A 133 42.05 -26.94 7.42
C ARG A 133 42.40 -25.90 8.49
N LEU A 134 41.42 -25.12 8.95
CA LEU A 134 41.63 -24.13 10.00
C LEU A 134 42.18 -24.78 11.27
N LYS A 135 41.61 -25.91 11.70
CA LYS A 135 42.09 -26.65 12.87
C LYS A 135 43.54 -27.12 12.71
N ALA A 136 43.89 -27.66 11.54
CA ALA A 136 45.26 -28.09 11.25
C ALA A 136 46.25 -26.91 11.29
N LEU A 137 45.90 -25.78 10.66
CA LEU A 137 46.71 -24.56 10.67
C LEU A 137 46.90 -24.00 12.09
N GLN A 138 45.86 -24.05 12.92
CA GLN A 138 45.96 -23.64 14.33
C GLN A 138 46.92 -24.52 15.13
N SER A 139 46.90 -25.84 14.93
CA SER A 139 47.88 -26.74 15.54
C SER A 139 49.30 -26.45 15.06
N GLN A 140 49.50 -26.24 13.76
CA GLN A 140 50.81 -25.88 13.20
C GLN A 140 51.31 -24.54 13.73
N PHE A 141 50.43 -23.56 13.91
CA PHE A 141 50.78 -22.26 14.47
C PHE A 141 51.31 -22.37 15.90
N VAL A 142 50.67 -23.20 16.75
CA VAL A 142 51.13 -23.44 18.12
C VAL A 142 52.54 -24.04 18.14
N GLU A 143 52.80 -25.05 17.32
CA GLU A 143 54.12 -25.68 17.25
C GLU A 143 55.18 -24.74 16.66
N ALA A 144 54.86 -23.99 15.60
CA ALA A 144 55.74 -22.97 15.03
C ALA A 144 56.07 -21.87 16.04
N LYS A 145 55.11 -21.48 16.89
CA LYS A 145 55.30 -20.49 17.96
C LYS A 145 56.25 -21.02 19.04
N LYS A 146 56.10 -22.27 19.47
CA LYS A 146 57.02 -22.92 20.43
C LYS A 146 58.45 -22.99 19.89
N ALA A 147 58.58 -23.34 18.61
CA ALA A 147 59.86 -23.45 17.92
C ALA A 147 60.47 -22.09 17.51
N LYS A 148 59.80 -20.96 17.78
CA LYS A 148 60.20 -19.61 17.32
C LYS A 148 60.49 -19.56 15.81
N SER A 149 59.69 -20.30 15.04
CA SER A 149 59.90 -20.49 13.60
C SER A 149 59.61 -19.21 12.80
N PRO A 150 60.41 -18.87 11.77
CA PRO A 150 60.18 -17.68 10.95
C PRO A 150 58.90 -17.77 10.10
N VAL A 151 58.30 -18.95 9.94
CA VAL A 151 57.08 -19.14 9.12
C VAL A 151 55.78 -18.74 9.84
N LEU A 152 55.86 -18.28 11.09
CA LEU A 152 54.69 -17.95 11.93
C LEU A 152 53.73 -16.96 11.25
N ALA A 153 54.28 -15.91 10.63
CA ALA A 153 53.48 -14.89 9.93
C ALA A 153 52.74 -15.47 8.71
N SER A 154 53.36 -16.42 7.99
CA SER A 154 52.72 -17.08 6.86
C SER A 154 51.54 -17.94 7.32
N ILE A 155 51.74 -18.74 8.37
CA ILE A 155 50.68 -19.59 8.95
C ILE A 155 49.52 -18.72 9.46
N GLN A 156 49.82 -17.57 10.10
CA GLN A 156 48.78 -16.64 10.54
C GLN A 156 47.92 -16.11 9.37
N LYS A 157 48.57 -15.74 8.25
CA LYS A 157 47.86 -15.28 7.05
C LYS A 157 46.96 -16.36 6.46
N GLU A 158 47.40 -17.61 6.48
CA GLU A 158 46.58 -18.75 6.06
C GLU A 158 45.39 -18.99 7.00
N ILE A 159 45.57 -18.87 8.32
CA ILE A 159 44.48 -18.93 9.30
C ILE A 159 43.43 -17.86 9.00
N ASP A 160 43.85 -16.62 8.77
CA ASP A 160 42.92 -15.52 8.51
C ASP A 160 42.16 -15.73 7.20
N SER A 161 42.83 -16.28 6.18
CA SER A 161 42.21 -16.64 4.91
C SER A 161 41.19 -17.77 5.07
N ALA A 162 41.52 -18.82 5.83
CA ALA A 162 40.60 -19.92 6.13
C ALA A 162 39.38 -19.44 6.93
N LYS A 163 39.56 -18.54 7.91
CA LYS A 163 38.45 -17.93 8.65
C LYS A 163 37.51 -17.13 7.75
N LYS A 164 38.06 -16.33 6.81
CA LYS A 164 37.25 -15.58 5.84
C LYS A 164 36.44 -16.51 4.93
N GLU A 165 37.04 -17.60 4.47
CA GLU A 165 36.34 -18.62 3.67
C GLU A 165 35.18 -19.25 4.44
N ILE A 166 35.43 -19.68 5.68
CA ILE A 166 34.41 -20.25 6.58
C ILE A 166 33.26 -19.27 6.79
N GLY A 167 33.58 -17.99 7.03
CA GLY A 167 32.57 -16.93 7.16
C GLY A 167 31.69 -16.84 5.92
N ARG A 168 32.29 -16.74 4.73
CA ARG A 168 31.56 -16.68 3.46
C ARG A 168 30.65 -17.89 3.24
N LEU A 169 31.14 -19.10 3.49
CA LEU A 169 30.37 -20.33 3.32
C LEU A 169 29.20 -20.42 4.31
N ARG A 170 29.39 -19.96 5.55
CA ARG A 170 28.31 -19.90 6.54
C ARG A 170 27.25 -18.87 6.17
N ASP A 171 27.65 -17.69 5.72
CA ASP A 171 26.73 -16.66 5.25
C ASP A 171 25.93 -17.15 4.05
N GLU A 172 26.57 -17.89 3.13
CA GLU A 172 25.87 -18.50 2.00
C GLU A 172 24.85 -19.53 2.48
N LEU A 173 25.19 -20.42 3.41
CA LEU A 173 24.25 -21.39 3.98
C LEU A 173 23.03 -20.71 4.63
N VAL A 174 23.24 -19.61 5.37
CA VAL A 174 22.14 -18.85 5.98
C VAL A 174 21.21 -18.32 4.89
N LYS A 175 21.77 -17.67 3.87
CA LYS A 175 20.97 -17.15 2.73
C LYS A 175 20.19 -18.25 2.01
N ARG A 176 20.78 -19.43 1.78
CA ARG A 176 20.07 -20.55 1.14
C ARG A 176 18.91 -21.05 2.01
N LYS A 177 19.10 -21.13 3.33
CA LYS A 177 18.04 -21.54 4.26
C LYS A 177 16.92 -20.51 4.34
N GLU A 178 17.24 -19.23 4.29
CA GLU A 178 16.25 -18.15 4.18
C GLU A 178 15.46 -18.24 2.88
N GLN A 179 16.13 -18.49 1.75
CA GLN A 179 15.48 -18.71 0.46
C GLN A 179 14.49 -19.89 0.49
N ILE A 180 14.83 -21.00 1.14
CA ILE A 180 13.88 -22.12 1.32
C ILE A 180 12.64 -21.64 2.08
N LYS A 181 12.81 -20.93 3.20
CA LYS A 181 11.69 -20.41 4.00
C LYS A 181 10.81 -19.42 3.24
N GLU A 182 11.41 -18.56 2.41
CA GLU A 182 10.66 -17.64 1.55
C GLU A 182 9.79 -18.40 0.54
N VAL A 183 10.37 -19.42 -0.11
CA VAL A 183 9.64 -20.29 -1.04
C VAL A 183 8.50 -21.03 -0.33
N GLU A 184 8.78 -21.65 0.82
CA GLU A 184 7.78 -22.33 1.64
C GLU A 184 6.65 -21.37 2.06
N THR A 185 7.00 -20.17 2.52
CA THR A 185 6.01 -19.16 2.95
C THR A 185 5.09 -18.77 1.81
N ARG A 186 5.66 -18.51 0.62
CA ARG A 186 4.89 -18.18 -0.58
C ARG A 186 3.93 -19.31 -0.95
N PHE A 187 4.44 -20.54 -1.09
CA PHE A 187 3.61 -21.68 -1.47
C PHE A 187 2.57 -22.05 -0.42
N ASN A 188 2.87 -21.88 0.87
CA ASN A 188 1.88 -22.07 1.94
C ASN A 188 0.75 -21.04 1.86
N SER A 189 1.07 -19.78 1.52
CA SER A 189 0.08 -18.73 1.27
C SER A 189 -0.79 -19.08 0.06
N ASP A 190 -0.17 -19.48 -1.05
CA ASP A 190 -0.88 -19.90 -2.27
C ASP A 190 -1.79 -21.09 -1.99
N ARG A 191 -1.30 -22.08 -1.24
CA ARG A 191 -2.08 -23.26 -0.83
C ARG A 191 -3.30 -22.88 0.01
N LYS A 192 -3.12 -21.99 0.98
CA LYS A 192 -4.22 -21.49 1.81
C LYS A 192 -5.26 -20.77 0.96
N ARG A 193 -4.80 -19.83 0.11
CA ARG A 193 -5.68 -19.07 -0.79
C ARG A 193 -6.42 -19.99 -1.77
N PHE A 194 -5.75 -20.98 -2.32
CA PHE A 194 -6.36 -21.97 -3.21
C PHE A 194 -7.51 -22.72 -2.53
N ILE A 195 -7.33 -23.14 -1.27
CA ILE A 195 -8.37 -23.83 -0.50
C ILE A 195 -9.57 -22.90 -0.27
N GLU A 196 -9.33 -21.64 0.11
CA GLU A 196 -10.39 -20.64 0.29
C GLU A 196 -11.20 -20.43 -1.01
N LEU A 197 -10.51 -20.23 -2.14
CA LEU A 197 -11.13 -20.06 -3.44
C LEU A 197 -11.95 -21.28 -3.87
N LYS A 198 -11.47 -22.50 -3.62
CA LYS A 198 -12.19 -23.74 -3.92
C LYS A 198 -13.41 -23.97 -3.03
N GLN A 199 -13.45 -23.37 -1.84
CA GLN A 199 -14.59 -23.40 -0.93
C GLN A 199 -15.61 -22.30 -1.21
N GLY A 200 -15.37 -21.45 -2.22
CA GLY A 200 -16.25 -20.34 -2.56
C GLY A 200 -16.07 -19.13 -1.63
N ASN A 201 -14.97 -19.06 -0.88
CA ASN A 201 -14.63 -17.90 -0.06
C ASN A 201 -13.77 -16.93 -0.89
N PRO A 202 -14.33 -15.78 -1.33
CA PRO A 202 -13.62 -14.82 -2.16
C PRO A 202 -12.49 -14.09 -1.42
#